data_AF-A0A948N478-F1
#
_entry.id   AF-A0A948N478-F1
#
_cell.length_a   1.000
_cell.length_b   1.000
_cell.length_c   1.000
_cell.angle_alpha   90.00
_cell.angle_beta   90.00
_cell.angle_gamma   90.00
#
_symmetry.space_group_name_H-M   'P 1'
#
loop_
_entity.id
_entity.type
_entity.pdbx_description
1 polymer ?
#
loop_
_entity_poly.entity_id
_entity_poly.type
_entity_poly.pdbx_seq_one_letter_code
_entity_poly.pdbx_strand_id
1 'polypeptide(L)'
;MNLDTPRSEPRSFVGHRTIRRAELRRIVPLADTTIYELEQRGEFPRRFNLTARCVVWDLGEVEDWLVARRRASDAALIARAPAPDVRQRRSRPVRP
;
A
#
# COMPACT_ATOMS: atom_id res chain seq x y z
N MET A 1 -9.92 -8.00 37.88
CA MET A 1 -9.60 -6.85 37.01
C MET A 1 -9.73 -7.34 35.58
N ASN A 2 -10.88 -7.08 34.96
CA ASN A 2 -11.19 -7.55 33.61
C ASN A 2 -10.50 -6.62 32.62
N LEU A 3 -9.54 -7.15 31.87
CA LEU A 3 -8.97 -6.47 30.72
C LEU A 3 -10.02 -6.48 29.61
N ASP A 4 -10.54 -5.29 29.32
CA ASP A 4 -11.36 -5.00 28.16
C ASP A 4 -10.54 -5.30 26.90
N THR A 5 -10.61 -6.55 26.45
CA THR A 5 -10.18 -6.92 25.09
C THR A 5 -11.08 -6.12 24.15
N PRO A 6 -10.56 -5.21 23.30
CA PRO A 6 -11.41 -4.50 22.36
C PRO A 6 -12.00 -5.53 21.42
N ARG A 7 -13.27 -5.84 21.67
CA ARG A 7 -14.14 -6.68 20.87
C ARG A 7 -14.07 -6.11 19.46
N SER A 8 -13.32 -6.79 18.58
CA SER A 8 -13.24 -6.42 17.17
C SER A 8 -14.67 -6.40 16.65
N GLU A 9 -15.22 -5.21 16.48
CA GLU A 9 -16.55 -5.02 15.93
C GLU A 9 -16.56 -5.74 14.57
N PRO A 10 -17.58 -6.55 14.27
CA PRO A 10 -17.72 -7.08 12.93
C PRO A 10 -18.06 -5.89 12.04
N ARG A 11 -17.03 -5.27 11.45
CA ARG A 11 -17.17 -4.24 10.41
C ARG A 11 -18.18 -4.77 9.41
N SER A 12 -19.38 -4.23 9.47
CA SER A 12 -20.58 -4.70 8.82
C SER A 12 -20.28 -5.10 7.37
N PHE A 13 -20.53 -6.35 7.00
CA PHE A 13 -20.23 -6.95 5.68
C PHE A 13 -21.04 -6.37 4.50
N VAL A 14 -21.61 -5.18 4.67
CA VAL A 14 -22.41 -4.50 3.65
C VAL A 14 -21.46 -3.70 2.77
N GLY A 15 -20.86 -4.37 1.79
CA GLY A 15 -20.08 -3.71 0.73
C GLY A 15 -18.60 -4.07 0.62
N HIS A 16 -18.10 -5.05 1.38
CA HIS A 16 -16.69 -5.48 1.35
C HIS A 16 -16.35 -6.18 0.02
N ARG A 17 -16.10 -5.37 -1.00
CA ARG A 17 -15.67 -5.84 -2.31
C ARG A 17 -14.21 -6.29 -2.18
N THR A 18 -13.97 -7.59 -2.31
CA THR A 18 -12.59 -8.12 -2.30
C THR A 18 -11.99 -8.07 -3.69
N ILE A 19 -10.75 -7.61 -3.81
CA ILE A 19 -10.01 -7.52 -5.06
C ILE A 19 -8.84 -8.51 -5.09
N ARG A 20 -8.61 -9.09 -6.27
CA ARG A 20 -7.45 -9.94 -6.55
C ARG A 20 -6.30 -9.12 -7.12
N ARG A 21 -5.11 -9.71 -7.16
CA ARG A 21 -3.87 -9.06 -7.62
C ARG A 21 -3.98 -8.34 -8.97
N ALA A 22 -4.66 -8.93 -9.94
CA ALA A 22 -4.87 -8.33 -11.26
C ALA A 22 -5.69 -7.03 -11.20
N GLU A 23 -6.67 -6.96 -10.32
CA GLU A 23 -7.49 -5.77 -10.12
C GLU A 23 -6.79 -4.76 -9.21
N LEU A 24 -6.11 -5.23 -8.16
CA LEU A 24 -5.29 -4.38 -7.31
C LEU A 24 -4.28 -3.59 -8.13
N ARG A 25 -3.62 -4.21 -9.11
CA ARG A 25 -2.65 -3.54 -9.99
C ARG A 25 -3.26 -2.47 -10.90
N ARG A 26 -4.57 -2.54 -11.17
CA ARG A 26 -5.28 -1.49 -11.93
C ARG A 26 -5.53 -0.25 -11.08
N ILE A 27 -5.77 -0.45 -9.78
CA ILE A 27 -6.08 0.61 -8.83
C ILE A 27 -4.78 1.21 -8.27
N VAL A 28 -3.88 0.36 -7.82
CA VAL A 28 -2.57 0.70 -7.27
C VAL A 28 -1.52 0.30 -8.30
N PRO A 29 -0.98 1.24 -9.09
CA PRO A 29 0.02 0.96 -10.12
C PRO A 29 1.42 0.76 -9.51
N LEU A 30 1.52 -0.02 -8.44
CA LEU A 30 2.79 -0.41 -7.81
C LEU A 30 3.17 -1.83 -8.22
N ALA A 31 4.48 -2.11 -8.16
CA ALA A 31 4.99 -3.45 -8.37
C ALA A 31 4.62 -4.37 -7.18
N ASP A 32 4.45 -5.66 -7.45
CA ASP A 32 4.11 -6.64 -6.41
C ASP A 32 5.16 -6.70 -5.30
N THR A 33 6.44 -6.49 -5.65
CA THR A 33 7.55 -6.42 -4.70
C THR A 33 7.41 -5.21 -3.77
N THR A 34 7.03 -4.05 -4.30
CA THR A 34 6.77 -2.85 -3.49
C THR A 34 5.58 -3.06 -2.57
N ILE A 35 4.51 -3.71 -3.04
CA ILE A 35 3.36 -4.04 -2.20
C ILE A 35 3.79 -4.96 -1.05
N TYR A 36 4.62 -5.97 -1.33
CA TYR A 36 5.17 -6.85 -0.30
C TYR A 36 6.06 -6.09 0.71
N GLU A 37 6.94 -5.20 0.25
CA GLU A 37 7.77 -4.37 1.13
C GLU A 37 6.92 -3.46 2.03
N LEU A 38 5.88 -2.84 1.48
CA LEU A 38 4.95 -2.01 2.24
C LEU A 38 4.13 -2.84 3.24
N GLU A 39 3.74 -4.06 2.87
CA GLU A 39 3.09 -5.01 3.80
C GLU A 39 4.03 -5.39 4.95
N GLN A 40 5.31 -5.69 4.66
CA GLN A 40 6.32 -5.97 5.69
C GLN A 40 6.56 -4.78 6.62
N ARG A 41 6.44 -3.56 6.11
CA ARG A 41 6.55 -2.32 6.89
C ARG A 41 5.27 -1.98 7.66
N GLY A 42 4.18 -2.72 7.46
CA GLY A 42 2.86 -2.43 8.04
C GLY A 42 2.20 -1.18 7.45
N GLU A 43 2.72 -0.68 6.32
CA GLU A 43 2.21 0.51 5.65
C GLU A 43 1.11 0.17 4.64
N PHE A 44 0.90 -1.10 4.29
CA PHE A 44 -0.12 -1.55 3.32
C PHE A 44 -1.20 -2.41 3.99
N PRO A 45 -2.46 -2.39 3.50
CA PRO A 45 -3.52 -3.26 4.00
C PRO A 45 -3.13 -4.73 4.04
N ARG A 46 -3.53 -5.41 5.13
CA ARG A 46 -3.14 -6.80 5.36
C ARG A 46 -3.87 -7.70 4.38
N ARG A 47 -3.12 -8.51 3.64
CA ARG A 47 -3.70 -9.57 2.80
C ARG A 47 -4.34 -10.66 3.64
N PHE A 48 -5.40 -11.26 3.11
CA PHE A 48 -5.98 -12.48 3.66
C PHE A 48 -6.22 -13.53 2.58
N ASN A 49 -6.23 -14.79 2.99
CA ASN A 49 -6.37 -15.93 2.08
C ASN A 49 -7.80 -16.43 2.09
N LEU A 50 -8.47 -16.43 0.93
CA LEU A 50 -9.74 -17.13 0.76
C LEU A 50 -9.52 -18.65 0.68
N THR A 51 -8.42 -19.06 0.05
CA THR A 51 -7.99 -20.46 -0.07
C THR A 51 -6.47 -20.55 -0.03
N ALA A 52 -5.90 -21.77 0.01
CA ALA A 52 -4.46 -22.01 0.05
C ALA A 52 -3.65 -21.29 -1.06
N ARG A 53 -4.28 -20.91 -2.17
CA ARG A 53 -3.64 -20.20 -3.30
C ARG A 53 -4.31 -18.87 -3.65
N CYS A 54 -5.40 -18.50 -2.98
CA CYS A 54 -6.16 -17.31 -3.31
C CYS A 54 -5.97 -16.23 -2.24
N VAL A 55 -5.01 -15.35 -2.51
CA VAL A 55 -4.74 -14.14 -1.73
C VAL A 55 -5.63 -13.01 -2.26
N VAL A 56 -6.32 -12.31 -1.37
CA VAL A 56 -7.15 -11.15 -1.70
C VAL A 56 -6.88 -10.00 -0.75
N TRP A 57 -7.32 -8.81 -1.19
CA TRP A 57 -7.35 -7.59 -0.40
C TRP A 57 -8.77 -7.07 -0.32
N ASP A 58 -9.07 -6.35 0.76
CA ASP A 58 -10.30 -5.59 0.89
C ASP A 58 -10.18 -4.28 0.09
N LEU A 59 -11.15 -3.98 -0.78
CA LEU A 59 -11.14 -2.76 -1.57
C LEU A 59 -11.24 -1.51 -0.69
N GLY A 60 -12.10 -1.53 0.33
CA GLY A 60 -12.31 -0.39 1.22
C GLY A 60 -11.03 -0.04 1.96
N GLU A 61 -10.31 -1.05 2.47
CA GLU A 61 -9.01 -0.80 3.12
C GLU A 61 -7.96 -0.26 2.13
N VAL A 62 -7.97 -0.72 0.88
CA VAL A 62 -7.06 -0.21 -0.16
C VAL A 62 -7.40 1.22 -0.56
N GLU A 63 -8.68 1.57 -0.64
CA GLU A 63 -9.15 2.93 -0.91
C GLU A 63 -8.81 3.88 0.24
N ASP A 64 -9.06 3.48 1.48
CA ASP A 64 -8.68 4.24 2.68
C ASP A 64 -7.16 4.46 2.74
N TRP A 65 -6.39 3.44 2.39
CA TRP A 65 -4.94 3.55 2.27
C TRP A 65 -4.52 4.56 1.20
N LEU A 66 -5.15 4.56 0.03
CA LEU A 66 -4.87 5.56 -1.02
C LEU A 66 -5.18 6.98 -0.55
N VAL A 67 -6.29 7.18 0.15
CA VAL A 67 -6.65 8.48 0.74
C VAL A 67 -5.62 8.91 1.77
N ALA A 68 -5.20 8.01 2.67
CA ALA A 68 -4.15 8.27 3.64
C ALA A 68 -2.81 8.62 2.96
N ARG A 69 -2.44 7.90 1.89
CA ARG A 69 -1.22 8.14 1.12
C ARG A 69 -1.25 9.49 0.40
N ARG A 70 -2.40 9.88 -0.15
CA ARG A 70 -2.60 11.21 -0.74
C ARG A 70 -2.42 12.30 0.30
N ARG A 71 -3.06 12.18 1.45
CA ARG A 71 -2.89 13.13 2.58
C ARG A 71 -1.45 13.21 3.05
N ALA A 72 -0.75 12.08 3.17
CA ALA A 72 0.66 12.05 3.55
C ALA A 72 1.57 12.68 2.49
N SER A 73 1.24 12.54 1.20
CA SER A 73 1.93 13.24 0.12
C SER A 73 1.68 14.75 0.16
N ASP A 74 0.43 15.17 0.41
CA ASP A 74 0.04 16.58 0.50
C ASP A 74 0.71 17.24 1.72
N ALA A 75 0.82 16.51 2.82
CA ALA A 75 1.55 16.91 4.03
C ALA A 75 3.07 16.78 3.91
N ALA A 76 3.61 16.42 2.73
CA ALA A 76 5.03 16.19 2.47
C ALA A 76 5.74 15.19 3.41
N LEU A 77 4.98 14.33 4.10
CA LEU A 77 5.51 13.28 4.99
C LEU A 77 6.15 12.14 4.20
N ILE A 78 5.76 11.99 2.94
CA ILE A 78 6.42 11.09 1.99
C ILE A 78 7.50 11.88 1.29
N ALA A 79 8.74 11.71 1.72
CA ALA A 79 9.89 12.31 1.05
C ALA A 79 9.90 11.85 -0.42
N ARG A 80 9.77 12.82 -1.33
CA ARG A 80 10.00 12.55 -2.75
C ARG A 80 11.45 12.10 -2.89
N ALA A 81 11.68 11.09 -3.75
CA ALA A 81 13.05 10.70 -4.08
C ALA A 81 13.81 11.96 -4.51
N PRO A 82 15.03 12.19 -4.00
CA PRO A 82 15.81 13.35 -4.39
C PRO A 82 15.99 13.35 -5.91
N ALA A 83 16.06 14.54 -6.50
CA ALA A 83 16.30 14.66 -7.93
C ALA A 83 17.57 13.87 -8.28
N PRO A 84 17.55 13.03 -9.34
CA PRO A 84 18.70 12.22 -9.69
C PRO A 84 19.88 13.13 -10.02
N ASP A 85 20.99 12.96 -9.31
CA ASP A 85 22.21 13.72 -9.56
C ASP A 85 22.72 13.39 -10.98
N VAL A 86 22.59 14.37 -11.87
CA VAL A 86 22.95 14.23 -13.29
C VAL A 86 24.44 13.99 -13.49
N ARG A 87 25.29 14.35 -12.51
CA ARG A 87 26.75 14.13 -12.56
C ARG A 87 27.13 12.68 -12.29
N GLN A 88 26.25 11.91 -11.66
CA GLN A 88 26.45 10.47 -11.40
C GLN A 88 26.00 9.59 -12.57
N ARG A 89 25.51 10.19 -13.67
CA ARG A 89 25.02 9.44 -14.84
C ARG A 89 26.17 8.81 -15.63
N ARG A 90 26.24 7.47 -15.63
CA ARG A 90 27.24 6.68 -16.38
C ARG A 90 27.17 6.85 -17.90
N SER A 91 25.98 7.03 -18.48
CA SER A 91 25.80 7.07 -19.95
C SER A 91 25.85 8.46 -20.59
N ARG A 92 25.64 9.55 -19.83
CA ARG A 92 25.70 10.94 -20.32
C ARG A 92 26.18 11.87 -19.19
N PRO A 93 27.48 11.85 -18.85
CA PRO A 93 28.02 12.75 -17.86
C PRO A 93 27.95 14.20 -18.37
N VAL A 94 27.53 15.11 -17.49
CA VAL A 94 27.59 16.55 -17.76
C VAL A 94 29.07 16.96 -17.71
N ARG A 95 29.61 17.46 -18.83
CA ARG A 95 30.97 18.01 -18.84
C ARG A 95 31.01 19.30 -17.98
N PRO A 96 32.08 19.52 -17.19
CA PRO A 96 32.29 20.77 -16.48
C PRO A 96 32.48 21.96 -17.42
#